data_AF-A0A935HLR6-F1
#
_entry.id   AF-A0A935HLR6-F1
#
_cell.length_a   1.000
_cell.length_b   1.000
_cell.length_c   1.000
_cell.angle_alpha   90.00
_cell.angle_beta   90.00
_cell.angle_gamma   90.00
#
_symmetry.space_group_name_H-M   'P 1'
#
loop_
_entity.id
_entity.type
_entity.pdbx_description
1 polymer ?
#
loop_
_entity_poly.entity_id
_entity_poly.type
_entity_poly.pdbx_seq_one_letter_code
_entity_poly.pdbx_strand_id
1 'polypeptide(L)'
;MRYSLALLTAALVLVTACKKDDPEPTTTPTGTGGASPLTGSTPLGVTMTIDGAPVSFPIGSMAIMDNSSSGEISSPPDSSHKGYSVYVEELWNGETRFVCDLGRYPFLGLFPTDAQFFGFFPTGAIPYGNWETELNKVGITYWQPDGTEYSTYWSPDHPGETFRIDEVLEQPSIGLSSVKMRVSFNCKLYHEDGTGTFVTAIGSAVIAFQNM
;
A
#
# COMPACT_ATOMS: atom_id res chain seq x y z
N MET A 1 2.28 -41.31 66.67
CA MET A 1 1.27 -42.40 66.61
C MET A 1 -0.07 -41.73 66.36
N ARG A 2 -0.69 -41.93 65.18
CA ARG A 2 -1.84 -42.86 64.98
C ARG A 2 -3.04 -42.41 65.84
N TYR A 3 -4.22 -42.01 65.36
CA TYR A 3 -4.97 -42.21 64.11
C TYR A 3 -6.15 -41.19 64.06
N SER A 4 -6.66 -40.91 62.85
CA SER A 4 -8.07 -40.93 62.37
C SER A 4 -9.20 -40.38 63.27
N LEU A 5 -10.32 -39.85 62.82
CA LEU A 5 -10.96 -39.52 61.54
C LEU A 5 -12.42 -39.24 61.97
N ALA A 6 -13.00 -38.08 61.70
CA ALA A 6 -14.46 -37.96 61.71
C ALA A 6 -14.91 -36.84 60.76
N LEU A 7 -15.50 -37.28 59.65
CA LEU A 7 -16.28 -36.50 58.70
C LEU A 7 -17.44 -35.76 59.39
N LEU A 8 -17.76 -34.54 58.93
CA LEU A 8 -19.16 -34.18 58.64
C LEU A 8 -19.26 -33.05 57.60
N THR A 9 -19.54 -33.48 56.37
CA THR A 9 -20.47 -32.93 55.38
C THR A 9 -21.10 -31.56 55.64
N ALA A 10 -20.84 -30.60 54.73
CA ALA A 10 -21.82 -29.63 54.29
C ALA A 10 -21.50 -29.19 52.85
N ALA A 11 -22.07 -29.92 51.90
CA ALA A 11 -22.14 -29.53 50.50
C ALA A 11 -23.10 -28.34 50.37
N LEU A 12 -22.56 -27.13 50.22
CA LEU A 12 -23.34 -25.97 49.82
C LEU A 12 -23.23 -25.82 48.30
N VAL A 13 -24.23 -26.37 47.63
CA VAL A 13 -24.48 -26.26 46.19
C VAL A 13 -24.78 -24.79 45.88
N LEU A 14 -23.79 -24.05 45.39
CA LEU A 14 -23.99 -22.78 44.70
C LEU A 14 -24.42 -23.10 43.27
N VAL A 15 -25.73 -23.23 43.06
CA VAL A 15 -26.34 -23.14 41.72
C VAL A 15 -26.26 -21.67 41.30
N THR A 16 -25.13 -21.25 40.75
CA THR A 16 -25.08 -20.03 39.94
C THR A 16 -25.76 -20.35 38.62
N ALA A 17 -26.97 -19.80 38.45
CA ALA A 17 -27.68 -19.79 37.19
C ALA A 17 -26.82 -19.06 36.15
N CYS A 18 -26.09 -19.81 35.34
CA CYS A 18 -25.59 -19.33 34.06
C CYS A 18 -26.81 -19.02 33.19
N LYS A 19 -27.22 -17.75 33.17
CA LYS A 19 -27.94 -17.23 32.01
C LYS A 19 -27.00 -17.48 30.82
N LYS A 20 -27.45 -18.31 29.90
CA LYS A 20 -26.86 -18.41 28.58
C LYS A 20 -27.09 -17.03 27.96
N ASP A 21 -26.05 -16.20 27.93
CA ASP A 21 -26.04 -15.02 27.09
C ASP A 21 -26.17 -15.55 25.67
N ASP A 22 -27.37 -15.42 25.09
CA ASP A 22 -27.53 -15.59 23.65
C ASP A 22 -26.56 -14.58 23.02
N PRO A 23 -25.61 -15.04 22.18
CA PRO A 23 -24.78 -14.10 21.44
C PRO A 23 -25.74 -13.22 20.64
N GLU A 24 -25.68 -11.91 20.88
CA GLU A 24 -26.39 -10.96 20.03
C GLU A 24 -26.11 -11.32 18.57
N PRO A 25 -27.13 -11.36 17.69
CA PRO A 25 -26.92 -11.64 16.30
C PRO A 25 -25.87 -10.65 15.79
N THR A 26 -24.70 -11.17 15.43
CA THR A 26 -23.64 -10.39 14.85
C THR A 26 -24.19 -9.81 13.56
N THR A 27 -24.57 -8.54 13.59
CA THR A 27 -24.99 -7.81 12.40
C THR A 27 -23.81 -7.84 11.44
N THR A 28 -23.88 -8.69 10.42
CA THR A 28 -22.91 -8.68 9.33
C THR A 28 -22.97 -7.28 8.72
N PRO A 29 -21.86 -6.52 8.66
CA PRO A 29 -21.85 -5.22 8.02
C PRO A 29 -22.29 -5.43 6.57
N THR A 30 -23.53 -5.06 6.27
CA THR A 30 -24.07 -5.11 4.92
C THR A 30 -23.74 -3.77 4.32
N GLY A 31 -22.67 -3.70 3.54
CA GLY A 31 -22.27 -2.45 2.91
C GLY A 31 -20.87 -2.40 2.33
N THR A 32 -20.42 -3.41 1.58
CA THR A 32 -19.40 -3.14 0.56
C THR A 32 -20.13 -2.48 -0.61
N GLY A 33 -20.35 -1.18 -0.52
CA GLY A 33 -20.57 -0.37 -1.72
C GLY A 33 -19.34 -0.56 -2.59
N GLY A 34 -19.43 -1.44 -3.59
CA GLY A 34 -18.33 -1.70 -4.51
C GLY A 34 -17.90 -0.36 -5.11
N ALA A 35 -16.60 -0.05 -5.03
CA ALA A 35 -16.08 1.14 -5.67
C ALA A 35 -16.48 1.11 -7.16
N SER A 36 -16.89 2.25 -7.71
CA SER A 36 -17.23 2.31 -9.14
C SER A 36 -16.03 1.84 -9.97
N PRO A 37 -16.23 1.06 -11.05
CA PRO A 37 -15.13 0.54 -11.85
C PRO A 37 -14.16 1.64 -12.30
N LEU A 38 -12.89 1.31 -12.38
CA LEU A 38 -11.86 2.18 -12.91
C LEU A 38 -12.10 2.41 -14.41
N THR A 39 -12.16 3.68 -14.81
CA THR A 39 -12.40 4.10 -16.21
C THR A 39 -11.38 5.16 -16.64
N GLY A 40 -11.35 5.44 -17.94
CA GLY A 40 -10.52 6.53 -18.50
C GLY A 40 -10.82 7.89 -17.86
N SER A 41 -12.06 8.14 -17.44
CA SER A 41 -12.49 9.38 -16.78
C SER A 41 -12.37 9.38 -15.26
N THR A 42 -11.98 8.26 -14.62
CA THR A 42 -11.76 8.25 -13.17
C THR A 42 -10.66 9.26 -12.83
N PRO A 43 -10.92 10.22 -11.91
CA PRO A 43 -9.96 11.24 -11.55
C PRO A 43 -8.74 10.61 -10.89
N LEU A 44 -7.58 11.20 -11.16
CA LEU A 44 -6.32 10.83 -10.53
C LEU A 44 -6.17 11.55 -9.18
N GLY A 45 -5.48 10.92 -8.24
CA GLY A 45 -5.17 11.52 -6.96
C GLY A 45 -4.97 10.49 -5.85
N VAL A 46 -4.64 11.01 -4.68
CA VAL A 46 -4.37 10.23 -3.47
C VAL A 46 -5.30 10.69 -2.37
N THR A 47 -5.87 9.76 -1.61
CA THR A 47 -6.64 10.05 -0.40
C THR A 47 -6.20 9.07 0.68
N MET A 48 -5.68 9.60 1.78
CA MET A 48 -5.14 8.78 2.87
C MET A 48 -5.30 9.48 4.22
N THR A 49 -4.94 8.79 5.28
CA THR A 49 -4.69 9.37 6.60
C THR A 49 -3.24 9.15 6.99
N ILE A 50 -2.65 10.11 7.70
CA ILE A 50 -1.34 10.01 8.37
C ILE A 50 -1.60 10.16 9.86
N ASP A 51 -1.38 9.09 10.62
CA ASP A 51 -1.74 8.99 12.04
C ASP A 51 -3.19 9.42 12.34
N GLY A 52 -4.10 9.10 11.41
CA GLY A 52 -5.52 9.45 11.48
C GLY A 52 -5.88 10.86 10.98
N ALA A 53 -4.90 11.74 10.73
CA ALA A 53 -5.15 13.04 10.10
C ALA A 53 -5.36 12.89 8.59
N PRO A 54 -6.41 13.47 7.99
CA PRO A 54 -6.70 13.29 6.56
C PRO A 54 -5.70 14.05 5.68
N VAL A 55 -5.27 13.41 4.60
CA VAL A 55 -4.41 13.96 3.55
C VAL A 55 -5.03 13.64 2.19
N SER A 56 -5.13 14.63 1.30
CA SER A 56 -5.71 14.45 -0.03
C SER A 56 -4.97 15.27 -1.08
N PHE A 57 -4.63 14.62 -2.19
CA PHE A 57 -3.99 15.23 -3.35
C PHE A 57 -4.84 14.99 -4.60
N PRO A 58 -5.89 15.79 -4.84
CA PRO A 58 -6.62 15.74 -6.09
C PRO A 58 -5.77 16.36 -7.22
N ILE A 59 -5.50 15.58 -8.27
CA ILE A 59 -4.73 16.05 -9.41
C ILE A 59 -5.52 17.10 -10.21
N GLY A 60 -4.82 18.14 -10.66
CA GLY A 60 -5.32 19.20 -11.54
C GLY A 60 -5.58 20.51 -10.82
N SER A 61 -6.29 20.49 -9.68
CA SER A 61 -6.60 21.72 -8.94
C SER A 61 -5.58 22.07 -7.85
N MET A 62 -4.98 21.05 -7.21
CA MET A 62 -4.10 21.23 -6.05
C MET A 62 -2.77 20.50 -6.20
N ALA A 63 -2.74 19.43 -6.97
CA ALA A 63 -1.54 18.64 -7.19
C ALA A 63 -1.27 18.36 -8.67
N ILE A 64 0.00 18.16 -9.00
CA ILE A 64 0.43 17.62 -10.28
C ILE A 64 0.87 16.17 -10.10
N MET A 65 0.82 15.43 -11.21
CA MET A 65 1.29 14.06 -11.26
C MET A 65 2.43 13.98 -12.25
N ASP A 66 3.59 13.57 -11.76
CA ASP A 66 4.77 13.37 -12.59
C ASP A 66 5.15 11.89 -12.58
N ASN A 67 5.55 11.41 -13.75
CA ASN A 67 6.02 10.05 -13.94
C ASN A 67 7.54 10.10 -14.03
N SER A 68 8.21 9.21 -13.31
CA SER A 68 9.62 8.94 -13.54
C SER A 68 9.84 7.45 -13.79
N SER A 69 10.92 7.15 -14.48
CA SER A 69 11.40 5.79 -14.63
C SER A 69 12.92 5.79 -14.52
N SER A 70 13.45 4.78 -13.85
CA SER A 70 14.88 4.54 -13.71
C SER A 70 15.19 3.16 -14.26
N GLY A 71 16.44 2.91 -14.66
CA GLY A 71 16.77 1.59 -15.18
C GLY A 71 18.21 1.43 -15.61
N GLU A 72 18.55 0.18 -15.87
CA GLU A 72 19.85 -0.27 -16.38
C GLU A 72 19.61 -1.10 -17.64
N ILE A 73 20.36 -0.80 -18.70
CA ILE A 73 20.36 -1.59 -19.93
C ILE A 73 21.59 -2.50 -19.93
N SER A 74 21.33 -3.80 -19.92
CA SER A 74 22.37 -4.82 -19.89
C SER A 74 22.60 -5.42 -21.27
N SER A 75 23.80 -5.95 -21.51
CA SER A 75 24.08 -6.75 -22.70
C SER A 75 23.69 -8.21 -22.45
N PRO A 76 23.07 -8.90 -23.43
CA PRO A 76 22.80 -10.33 -23.30
C PRO A 76 24.08 -11.12 -22.94
N PRO A 77 23.99 -12.13 -22.06
CA PRO A 77 22.76 -12.79 -21.57
C PRO A 77 22.08 -12.11 -20.37
N ASP A 78 22.64 -11.02 -19.84
CA ASP A 78 22.12 -10.37 -18.63
C ASP A 78 20.83 -9.58 -18.92
N SER A 79 19.91 -9.55 -17.95
CA SER A 79 18.65 -8.82 -18.07
C SER A 79 18.82 -7.33 -17.75
N SER A 80 18.18 -6.48 -18.55
CA SER A 80 17.95 -5.07 -18.25
C SER A 80 16.89 -4.93 -17.16
N HIS A 81 16.84 -3.80 -16.46
CA HIS A 81 15.85 -3.52 -15.42
C HIS A 81 15.25 -2.13 -15.58
N LYS A 82 13.96 -1.99 -15.27
CA LYS A 82 13.24 -0.71 -15.26
C LYS A 82 12.40 -0.59 -13.98
N GLY A 83 12.58 0.49 -13.23
CA GLY A 83 11.70 0.89 -12.12
C GLY A 83 10.72 1.97 -12.59
N TYR A 84 9.54 2.00 -11.99
CA TYR A 84 8.49 2.94 -12.32
C TYR A 84 8.03 3.70 -11.07
N SER A 85 7.94 5.01 -11.18
CA SER A 85 7.65 5.90 -10.06
C SER A 85 6.60 6.91 -10.48
N VAL A 86 5.65 7.19 -9.57
CA VAL A 86 4.70 8.28 -9.73
C VAL A 86 4.79 9.21 -8.53
N TYR A 87 4.93 10.50 -8.83
CA TYR A 87 4.99 11.60 -7.87
C TYR A 87 3.66 12.31 -7.95
N VAL A 88 3.10 12.63 -6.78
CA VAL A 88 1.91 13.45 -6.64
C VAL A 88 2.28 14.58 -5.68
N GLU A 89 2.48 15.77 -6.22
CA GLU A 89 3.06 16.90 -5.50
C GLU A 89 2.08 18.05 -5.44
N GLU A 90 2.00 18.70 -4.28
CA GLU A 90 1.20 19.90 -4.08
C GLU A 90 1.81 21.11 -4.81
N LEU A 91 1.00 21.79 -5.61
CA LEU A 91 1.43 22.87 -6.49
C LEU A 91 1.95 24.13 -5.77
N TRP A 92 1.59 24.33 -4.51
CA TRP A 92 1.82 25.61 -3.82
C TRP A 92 3.13 25.68 -3.05
N ASN A 93 3.60 24.58 -2.49
CA ASN A 93 4.88 24.52 -1.80
C ASN A 93 5.86 23.51 -2.42
N GLY A 94 5.39 22.50 -3.16
CA GLY A 94 6.23 21.41 -3.69
C GLY A 94 6.87 20.53 -2.60
N GLU A 95 6.65 20.86 -1.33
CA GLU A 95 7.23 20.19 -0.16
C GLU A 95 6.33 19.02 0.27
N THR A 96 5.01 19.17 0.19
CA THR A 96 4.09 18.06 0.43
C THR A 96 3.96 17.23 -0.83
N ARG A 97 4.44 15.97 -0.79
CA ARG A 97 4.28 15.05 -1.91
C ARG A 97 4.09 13.61 -1.46
N PHE A 98 3.36 12.86 -2.28
CA PHE A 98 3.22 11.42 -2.19
C PHE A 98 3.96 10.80 -3.38
N VAL A 99 4.73 9.74 -3.12
CA VAL A 99 5.39 8.97 -4.15
C VAL A 99 4.99 7.51 -3.99
N CYS A 100 4.59 6.90 -5.09
CA CYS A 100 4.43 5.46 -5.20
C CYS A 100 5.41 4.95 -6.23
N ASP A 101 6.31 4.10 -5.76
CA ASP A 101 7.34 3.52 -6.56
C ASP A 101 7.11 2.02 -6.62
N LEU A 102 7.06 1.48 -7.82
CA LEU A 102 6.99 0.05 -8.08
C LEU A 102 8.39 -0.40 -8.45
N GLY A 103 8.82 -1.51 -7.84
CA GLY A 103 10.17 -2.02 -7.90
C GLY A 103 10.64 -2.35 -9.32
N ARG A 104 11.76 -3.06 -9.42
CA ARG A 104 12.37 -3.28 -10.73
C ARG A 104 11.66 -4.39 -11.52
N TYR A 105 11.36 -4.12 -12.79
CA TYR A 105 10.93 -5.09 -13.78
C TYR A 105 12.12 -5.52 -14.66
N PRO A 106 12.47 -6.81 -14.71
CA PRO A 106 13.50 -7.31 -15.60
C PRO A 106 12.97 -7.50 -17.02
N PHE A 107 13.74 -7.10 -18.03
CA PHE A 107 13.39 -7.28 -19.44
C PHE A 107 14.62 -7.55 -20.31
N LEU A 108 14.40 -8.10 -21.50
CA LEU A 108 15.43 -8.30 -22.51
C LEU A 108 15.29 -7.23 -23.60
N GLY A 109 16.40 -6.60 -23.96
CA GLY A 109 16.45 -5.57 -25.00
C GLY A 109 16.68 -4.17 -24.43
N LEU A 110 16.34 -3.15 -25.23
CA LEU A 110 16.56 -1.73 -24.92
C LEU A 110 15.39 -1.11 -24.15
N PHE A 111 14.16 -1.60 -24.36
CA PHE A 111 12.96 -1.12 -23.70
C PHE A 111 11.95 -2.26 -23.49
N PRO A 112 11.12 -2.22 -22.43
CA PRO A 112 10.00 -3.13 -22.28
C PRO A 112 8.98 -2.95 -23.41
N THR A 113 8.51 -4.07 -23.98
CA THR A 113 7.33 -4.06 -24.85
C THR A 113 6.06 -3.72 -24.06
N ASP A 114 5.00 -3.27 -24.73
CA ASP A 114 3.71 -3.01 -24.05
C ASP A 114 3.18 -4.22 -23.29
N ALA A 115 3.30 -5.42 -23.86
CA ALA A 115 2.89 -6.65 -23.18
C ALA A 115 3.69 -6.90 -21.89
N GLN A 116 4.99 -6.60 -21.90
CA GLN A 116 5.85 -6.69 -20.73
C GLN A 116 5.52 -5.61 -19.69
N PHE A 117 5.30 -4.37 -20.14
CA PHE A 117 4.92 -3.25 -19.31
C PHE A 117 3.57 -3.49 -18.62
N PHE A 118 2.52 -3.84 -19.35
CA PHE A 118 1.21 -4.12 -18.77
C PHE A 118 1.26 -5.33 -17.83
N GLY A 119 2.03 -6.36 -18.17
CA GLY A 119 2.26 -7.54 -17.32
C GLY A 119 2.97 -7.23 -15.99
N PHE A 120 3.61 -6.07 -15.86
CA PHE A 120 4.28 -5.64 -14.62
C PHE A 120 3.30 -5.16 -13.53
N PHE A 121 2.05 -4.85 -13.89
CA PHE A 121 1.04 -4.32 -12.96
C PHE A 121 -0.07 -5.34 -12.68
N PRO A 122 0.19 -6.46 -11.98
CA PRO A 122 -0.86 -7.40 -11.64
C PRO A 122 -1.77 -6.84 -10.54
N THR A 123 -3.09 -7.07 -10.65
CA THR A 123 -3.98 -6.89 -9.49
C THR A 123 -3.60 -7.86 -8.38
N GLY A 124 -3.67 -7.42 -7.12
CA GLY A 124 -3.35 -8.25 -5.97
C GLY A 124 -2.43 -7.56 -4.98
N ALA A 125 -2.02 -8.31 -3.96
CA ALA A 125 -1.12 -7.80 -2.94
C ALA A 125 0.32 -7.76 -3.45
N ILE A 126 1.02 -6.66 -3.19
CA ILE A 126 2.45 -6.51 -3.45
C ILE A 126 3.14 -6.26 -2.11
N PRO A 127 4.22 -7.00 -1.77
CA PRO A 127 4.94 -6.76 -0.54
C PRO A 127 5.72 -5.43 -0.61
N TYR A 128 5.75 -4.71 0.51
CA TYR A 128 6.73 -3.63 0.69
C TYR A 128 8.16 -4.19 0.70
N GLY A 129 9.12 -3.32 0.39
CA GLY A 129 10.54 -3.64 0.44
C GLY A 129 11.40 -2.59 -0.24
N ASN A 130 12.67 -2.93 -0.44
CA ASN A 130 13.62 -2.06 -1.13
C ASN A 130 13.40 -2.19 -2.65
N TRP A 131 12.42 -1.46 -3.16
CA TRP A 131 12.11 -1.30 -4.57
C TRP A 131 13.25 -0.89 -5.52
N GLU A 132 14.29 -0.24 -5.02
CA GLU A 132 15.50 0.12 -5.76
C GLU A 132 16.42 -1.06 -5.96
N THR A 133 16.36 -2.13 -5.17
CA THR A 133 17.29 -3.26 -5.33
C THR A 133 16.59 -4.61 -5.47
N GLU A 134 15.33 -4.68 -5.08
CA GLU A 134 14.50 -5.88 -5.09
C GLU A 134 13.45 -5.82 -6.20
N LEU A 135 13.21 -6.97 -6.83
CA LEU A 135 12.17 -7.13 -7.83
C LEU A 135 10.79 -7.24 -7.15
N ASN A 136 9.75 -6.73 -7.80
CA ASN A 136 8.35 -6.89 -7.38
C ASN A 136 8.05 -6.43 -5.95
N LYS A 137 8.76 -5.38 -5.50
CA LYS A 137 8.46 -4.65 -4.27
C LYS A 137 7.76 -3.34 -4.56
N VAL A 138 7.15 -2.75 -3.56
CA VAL A 138 6.58 -1.40 -3.65
C VAL A 138 7.15 -0.53 -2.54
N GLY A 139 7.39 0.73 -2.87
CA GLY A 139 7.71 1.81 -1.95
C GLY A 139 6.58 2.83 -1.93
N ILE A 140 6.22 3.29 -0.73
CA ILE A 140 5.45 4.52 -0.55
C ILE A 140 6.34 5.49 0.21
N THR A 141 6.45 6.71 -0.30
CA THR A 141 7.11 7.81 0.38
C THR A 141 6.17 9.00 0.48
N TYR A 142 6.19 9.67 1.62
CA TYR A 142 5.39 10.84 1.92
C TYR A 142 6.29 11.91 2.56
N TRP A 143 6.20 13.13 2.04
CA TRP A 143 6.84 14.30 2.65
C TRP A 143 5.78 15.15 3.34
N GLN A 144 6.06 15.50 4.59
CA GLN A 144 5.25 16.42 5.36
C GLN A 144 5.46 17.88 4.89
N PRO A 145 4.56 18.80 5.27
CA PRO A 145 4.69 20.21 4.88
C PRO A 145 5.97 20.92 5.37
N ASP A 146 6.70 20.35 6.33
CA ASP A 146 8.00 20.86 6.80
C ASP A 146 9.19 20.25 6.05
N GLY A 147 8.93 19.45 5.02
CA GLY A 147 9.94 18.74 4.22
C GLY A 147 10.39 17.41 4.81
N THR A 148 9.86 17.00 5.97
CA THR A 148 10.23 15.73 6.61
C THR A 148 9.77 14.53 5.78
N GLU A 149 10.70 13.64 5.45
CA GLU A 149 10.43 12.43 4.68
C GLU A 149 10.07 11.23 5.58
N TYR A 150 9.01 10.51 5.17
CA TYR A 150 8.68 9.20 5.69
C TYR A 150 8.50 8.21 4.54
N SER A 151 9.16 7.06 4.60
CA SER A 151 9.09 6.03 3.56
C SER A 151 8.97 4.63 4.14
N THR A 152 8.30 3.73 3.41
CA THR A 152 8.44 2.30 3.67
C THR A 152 9.87 1.80 3.46
N TYR A 153 10.67 2.49 2.64
CA TYR A 153 12.05 2.10 2.33
C TYR A 153 12.95 2.03 3.56
N TRP A 154 12.75 2.91 4.55
CA TRP A 154 13.64 3.05 5.70
C TRP A 154 13.50 1.92 6.74
N SER A 155 12.64 0.92 6.50
CA SER A 155 12.56 -0.31 7.29
C SER A 155 12.54 -1.53 6.36
N PRO A 156 13.27 -2.62 6.67
CA PRO A 156 13.13 -3.88 5.94
C PRO A 156 11.90 -4.71 6.39
N ASP A 157 11.35 -4.40 7.57
CA ASP A 157 10.30 -5.20 8.21
C ASP A 157 8.94 -4.49 8.14
N HIS A 158 7.96 -5.17 7.53
CA HIS A 158 6.59 -4.67 7.31
C HIS A 158 5.50 -5.69 7.73
N PRO A 159 5.49 -6.17 8.98
CA PRO A 159 4.55 -7.20 9.41
C PRO A 159 3.11 -6.67 9.44
N GLY A 160 2.21 -7.32 8.70
CA GLY A 160 0.79 -6.99 8.65
C GLY A 160 0.44 -5.76 7.81
N GLU A 161 1.43 -5.12 7.20
CA GLU A 161 1.24 -4.01 6.27
C GLU A 161 0.78 -4.56 4.91
N THR A 162 -0.04 -3.79 4.21
CA THR A 162 -0.63 -4.19 2.94
C THR A 162 -0.46 -3.09 1.91
N PHE A 163 -0.05 -3.47 0.71
CA PHE A 163 -0.25 -2.72 -0.52
C PHE A 163 -0.99 -3.62 -1.47
N ARG A 164 -2.00 -3.08 -2.15
CA ARG A 164 -2.80 -3.84 -3.09
C ARG A 164 -3.09 -3.01 -4.32
N ILE A 165 -2.86 -3.60 -5.49
CA ILE A 165 -3.43 -3.11 -6.75
C ILE A 165 -4.83 -3.70 -6.85
N ASP A 166 -5.84 -2.85 -6.71
CA ASP A 166 -7.25 -3.25 -6.69
C ASP A 166 -7.80 -3.40 -8.10
N GLU A 167 -7.50 -2.43 -8.97
CA GLU A 167 -7.95 -2.40 -10.36
C GLU A 167 -6.86 -1.80 -11.25
N VAL A 168 -6.81 -2.29 -12.49
CA VAL A 168 -5.86 -1.87 -13.51
C VAL A 168 -6.64 -1.57 -14.78
N LEU A 169 -6.31 -0.47 -15.43
CA LEU A 169 -6.81 -0.07 -16.73
C LEU A 169 -5.62 0.20 -17.65
N GLU A 170 -5.37 -0.72 -18.57
CA GLU A 170 -4.40 -0.55 -19.64
C GLU A 170 -4.89 0.51 -20.63
N GLN A 171 -3.97 1.40 -21.04
CA GLN A 171 -4.24 2.47 -21.98
C GLN A 171 -3.17 2.44 -23.08
N PRO A 172 -3.30 1.52 -24.05
CA PRO A 172 -2.35 1.44 -25.15
C PRO A 172 -2.39 2.71 -26.00
N SER A 173 -1.22 3.18 -26.42
CA SER A 173 -1.08 4.39 -27.23
C SER A 173 0.04 4.26 -28.25
N ILE A 174 -0.09 4.94 -29.39
CA ILE A 174 1.01 5.05 -30.36
C ILE A 174 2.01 6.07 -29.79
N GLY A 175 3.02 5.58 -29.08
CA GLY A 175 4.06 6.40 -28.47
C GLY A 175 4.37 5.93 -27.06
N LEU A 176 3.56 6.39 -26.09
CA LEU A 176 3.72 6.07 -24.67
C LEU A 176 2.45 5.43 -24.15
N SER A 177 2.45 4.10 -24.09
CA SER A 177 1.40 3.34 -23.41
C SER A 177 1.41 3.66 -21.92
N SER A 178 0.24 3.67 -21.28
CA SER A 178 0.12 3.95 -19.85
C SER A 178 -0.78 2.93 -19.16
N VAL A 179 -0.62 2.81 -17.84
CA VAL A 179 -1.49 2.03 -16.98
C VAL A 179 -2.05 2.95 -15.92
N LYS A 180 -3.38 3.05 -15.85
CA LYS A 180 -4.05 3.66 -14.70
C LYS A 180 -4.39 2.57 -13.70
N MET A 181 -4.15 2.81 -12.42
CA MET A 181 -4.44 1.84 -11.37
C MET A 181 -5.20 2.49 -10.23
N ARG A 182 -6.02 1.67 -9.57
CA ARG A 182 -6.52 1.94 -8.23
C ARG A 182 -5.73 1.06 -7.27
N VAL A 183 -5.17 1.68 -6.24
CA VAL A 183 -4.42 0.98 -5.19
C VAL A 183 -4.99 1.31 -3.83
N SER A 184 -4.82 0.38 -2.90
CA SER A 184 -5.09 0.57 -1.47
C SER A 184 -3.87 0.17 -0.65
N PHE A 185 -3.67 0.87 0.46
CA PHE A 185 -2.52 0.65 1.32
C PHE A 185 -2.85 0.89 2.79
N ASN A 186 -2.17 0.12 3.64
CA ASN A 186 -2.10 0.30 5.08
C ASN A 186 -0.68 -0.09 5.50
N CYS A 187 0.13 0.89 5.87
CA CYS A 187 1.55 0.71 6.11
C CYS A 187 2.10 1.68 7.16
N LYS A 188 3.31 1.41 7.60
CA LYS A 188 4.11 2.35 8.39
C LYS A 188 5.13 2.98 7.47
N LEU A 189 5.20 4.31 7.51
CA LEU A 189 6.22 5.09 6.82
C LEU A 189 7.24 5.51 7.86
N TYR A 190 8.47 5.03 7.73
CA TYR A 190 9.54 5.26 8.68
C TYR A 190 10.32 6.52 8.30
N HIS A 191 10.80 7.23 9.30
CA HIS A 191 11.58 8.45 9.12
C HIS A 191 13.01 8.11 8.61
N GLU A 192 13.60 8.99 7.80
CA GLU A 192 14.90 8.77 7.16
C GLU A 192 16.08 8.65 8.13
N ASP A 193 15.95 9.18 9.35
CA ASP A 193 17.02 9.21 10.36
C ASP A 193 17.39 7.84 10.95
N GLY A 194 16.67 6.78 10.58
CA GLY A 194 16.94 5.42 11.04
C GLY A 194 16.64 5.17 12.52
N THR A 195 15.93 6.08 13.19
CA THR A 195 15.55 5.94 14.61
C THR A 195 14.42 4.93 14.84
N GLY A 196 13.80 4.45 13.75
CA GLY A 196 12.60 3.62 13.81
C GLY A 196 11.32 4.39 14.11
N THR A 197 11.39 5.73 14.19
CA THR A 197 10.21 6.60 14.23
C THR A 197 9.40 6.41 12.94
N PHE A 198 8.08 6.27 13.06
CA PHE A 198 7.19 6.09 11.91
C PHE A 198 5.87 6.82 12.10
N VAL A 199 5.20 7.07 10.99
CA VAL A 199 3.78 7.45 10.92
C VAL A 199 3.00 6.31 10.28
N THR A 200 1.71 6.18 10.61
CA THR A 200 0.82 5.19 10.02
C THR A 200 0.05 5.79 8.86
N ALA A 201 0.18 5.19 7.67
CA ALA A 201 -0.51 5.62 6.45
C ALA A 201 -1.57 4.61 6.04
N ILE A 202 -2.84 5.04 5.94
CA ILE A 202 -3.95 4.22 5.46
C ILE A 202 -4.67 4.98 4.36
N GLY A 203 -4.80 4.39 3.17
CA GLY A 203 -5.40 5.13 2.07
C GLY A 203 -5.64 4.35 0.80
N SER A 204 -6.02 5.11 -0.21
CA SER A 204 -6.17 4.66 -1.59
C SER A 204 -5.68 5.73 -2.55
N ALA A 205 -5.24 5.31 -3.72
CA ALA A 205 -4.85 6.23 -4.77
C ALA A 205 -5.34 5.73 -6.13
N VAL A 206 -5.66 6.68 -7.01
CA VAL A 206 -5.81 6.43 -8.44
C VAL A 206 -4.66 7.12 -9.14
N ILE A 207 -3.72 6.33 -9.62
CA ILE A 207 -2.44 6.80 -10.18
C ILE A 207 -2.23 6.24 -11.58
N ALA A 208 -1.36 6.86 -12.36
CA ALA A 208 -1.02 6.40 -13.70
C ALA A 208 0.49 6.30 -13.87
N PHE A 209 0.94 5.22 -14.50
CA PHE A 209 2.31 4.95 -14.89
C PHE A 209 2.45 4.99 -16.40
N GLN A 210 3.59 5.45 -16.91
CA GLN A 210 3.88 5.50 -18.35
C GLN A 210 5.03 4.57 -18.73
N ASN A 211 4.91 3.90 -19.87
CA ASN A 211 5.97 3.09 -20.48
C ASN A 211 6.98 4.02 -21.17
N MET A 212 7.89 4.61 -20.38
CA MET A 212 8.92 5.57 -20.84
C MET A 212 10.25 4.92 -21.16
#